data_AF-A0A251VKV2-F1
#
_entry.id   AF-A0A251VKV2-F1
#
_cell.length_a   1.000
_cell.length_b   1.000
_cell.length_c   1.000
_cell.angle_alpha   90.00
_cell.angle_beta   90.00
_cell.angle_gamma   90.00
#
_symmetry.space_group_name_H-M   'P 1'
#
loop_
_entity.id
_entity.type
_entity.pdbx_description
1 polymer ?
#
loop_
_entity_poly.entity_id
_entity_poly.type
_entity_poly.pdbx_seq_one_letter_code
_entity_poly.pdbx_strand_id
1 'polypeptide(L)'
;MKDDKWLQSVATEFNLPMTAYLTPLVDHHSENPRFQIRWFSPVSEFALCGHATLAASHYIFQAGLVKSKTIEFSSLYGILFAKKVSANDGFYIELDFPVVPVLDFNDLDVSAISEILNGATVVDAVKKNAFEDIIVVLGSGEEVADLEPWFDKIKEAPGRAIIITARAPNGSGFDFYSRVFQTR
;
A
#
# COMPACT_ATOMS: atom_id res chain seq x y z
N MET A 1 19.60 14.06 6.35
CA MET A 1 19.34 12.92 5.44
C MET A 1 20.43 12.89 4.36
N LYS A 2 20.76 11.71 3.80
CA LYS A 2 21.65 11.61 2.63
C LYS A 2 20.92 12.07 1.36
N ASP A 3 21.66 12.28 0.27
CA ASP A 3 21.07 12.67 -1.02
C ASP A 3 20.31 11.51 -1.70
N ASP A 4 19.49 11.86 -2.68
CA ASP A 4 18.59 10.93 -3.37
C ASP A 4 19.32 9.82 -4.11
N LYS A 5 20.51 10.10 -4.66
CA LYS A 5 21.31 9.10 -5.38
C LYS A 5 21.78 8.02 -4.41
N TRP A 6 22.22 8.41 -3.23
CA TRP A 6 22.65 7.47 -2.20
C TRP A 6 21.48 6.63 -1.65
N LEU A 7 20.33 7.27 -1.39
CA LEU A 7 19.14 6.56 -0.91
C LEU A 7 18.62 5.56 -1.95
N GLN A 8 18.63 5.94 -3.24
CA GLN A 8 18.27 5.03 -4.32
C GLN A 8 19.27 3.88 -4.45
N SER A 9 20.59 4.13 -4.32
CA SER A 9 21.58 3.06 -4.45
C SER A 9 21.44 2.00 -3.35
N VAL A 10 21.18 2.41 -2.10
CA VAL A 10 20.94 1.47 -0.99
C VAL A 10 19.65 0.68 -1.19
N ALA A 11 18.58 1.32 -1.67
CA ALA A 11 17.32 0.62 -1.96
C ALA A 11 17.48 -0.39 -3.11
N THR A 12 18.30 -0.04 -4.11
CA THR A 12 18.67 -0.93 -5.21
C THR A 12 19.46 -2.13 -4.70
N GLU A 13 20.43 -1.90 -3.82
CA GLU A 13 21.29 -2.94 -3.24
C GLU A 13 20.49 -3.94 -2.38
N PHE A 14 19.54 -3.47 -1.58
CA PHE A 14 18.66 -4.34 -0.79
C PHE A 14 17.73 -5.18 -1.66
N ASN A 15 17.34 -4.66 -2.84
CA ASN A 15 16.45 -5.33 -3.78
C ASN A 15 15.17 -5.89 -3.12
N LEU A 16 14.65 -5.16 -2.13
CA LEU A 16 13.37 -5.43 -1.46
C LEU A 16 12.27 -4.58 -2.10
N PRO A 17 10.98 -4.93 -1.94
CA PRO A 17 9.89 -4.15 -2.52
C PRO A 17 9.91 -2.67 -2.12
N MET A 18 10.34 -2.38 -0.88
CA MET A 18 10.49 -1.02 -0.40
C MET A 18 11.55 -0.91 0.71
N THR A 19 12.35 0.15 0.65
CA THR A 19 13.26 0.58 1.72
C THR A 19 12.76 1.90 2.31
N ALA A 20 12.47 1.91 3.62
CA ALA A 20 12.06 3.11 4.35
C ALA A 20 13.25 3.75 5.07
N TYR A 21 13.45 5.04 4.85
CA TYR A 21 14.48 5.83 5.53
C TYR A 21 13.84 6.76 6.54
N LEU A 22 14.33 6.73 7.78
CA LEU A 22 13.84 7.53 8.89
C LEU A 22 14.88 8.57 9.29
N THR A 23 14.47 9.83 9.39
CA THR A 23 15.27 10.90 10.00
C THR A 23 14.45 11.53 11.14
N PRO A 24 14.88 11.43 12.42
CA PRO A 24 14.21 12.12 13.51
C PRO A 24 14.15 13.63 13.25
N LEU A 25 13.01 14.24 13.53
CA LEU A 25 12.81 15.68 13.44
C LEU A 25 12.65 16.24 14.85
N VAL A 26 13.43 17.28 15.17
CA VAL A 26 13.26 18.02 16.43
C VAL A 26 12.23 19.10 16.18
N ASP A 27 11.05 18.91 16.75
CA ASP A 27 9.96 19.89 16.73
C ASP A 27 9.44 20.07 18.16
N HIS A 28 9.69 21.24 18.73
CA HIS A 28 9.26 21.57 20.10
C HIS A 28 7.79 21.97 20.17
N HIS A 29 7.10 22.08 19.04
CA HIS A 29 5.68 22.48 18.97
C HIS A 29 4.72 21.29 18.77
N SER A 30 5.24 20.11 18.41
CA SER A 30 4.42 18.89 18.31
C SER A 30 4.46 18.11 19.63
N GLU A 31 3.29 17.63 20.06
CA GLU A 31 3.17 16.76 21.24
C GLU A 31 3.68 15.34 20.96
N ASN A 32 3.85 14.97 19.68
CA ASN A 32 4.29 13.65 19.27
C ASN A 32 5.72 13.67 18.70
N PRO A 33 6.47 12.56 18.87
CA PRO A 33 7.74 12.39 18.18
C PRO A 33 7.55 12.39 16.66
N ARG A 34 8.33 13.22 15.97
CA ARG A 34 8.26 13.40 14.52
C ARG A 34 9.45 12.76 13.82
N PHE A 35 9.20 12.12 12.69
CA PHE A 35 10.24 11.60 11.79
C PHE A 35 9.93 12.03 10.36
N GLN A 36 10.95 12.42 9.61
CA GLN A 36 10.86 12.37 8.15
C GLN A 36 10.94 10.92 7.73
N ILE A 37 10.02 10.49 6.86
CA ILE A 37 10.04 9.18 6.23
C ILE A 37 10.09 9.35 4.71
N ARG A 38 10.93 8.53 4.06
CA ARG A 38 10.98 8.41 2.59
C ARG A 38 11.03 6.95 2.20
N TRP A 39 10.38 6.59 1.10
CA TRP A 39 10.23 5.22 0.65
C TRP A 39 10.80 5.05 -0.74
N PHE A 40 11.76 4.14 -0.88
CA PHE A 40 12.40 3.86 -2.15
C PHE A 40 12.19 2.40 -2.52
N SER A 41 11.62 2.17 -3.70
CA SER A 41 11.75 0.90 -4.40
C SER A 41 13.16 0.78 -4.95
N PRO A 42 13.54 -0.37 -5.54
CA PRO A 42 14.83 -0.51 -6.22
C PRO A 42 15.04 0.48 -7.38
N VAL A 43 13.97 1.11 -7.90
CA VAL A 43 14.06 1.96 -9.11
C VAL A 43 13.66 3.42 -8.89
N SER A 44 12.83 3.72 -7.88
CA SER A 44 12.29 5.07 -7.66
C SER A 44 11.78 5.29 -6.24
N GLU A 45 11.65 6.58 -5.88
CA GLU A 45 10.96 7.02 -4.68
C GLU A 45 9.43 7.01 -4.86
N PHE A 46 8.73 6.57 -3.80
CA PHE A 46 7.27 6.58 -3.72
C PHE A 46 6.81 7.70 -2.78
N ALA A 47 5.72 8.36 -3.14
CA ALA A 47 5.12 9.40 -2.32
C ALA A 47 4.47 8.85 -1.04
N LEU A 48 3.95 7.62 -1.09
CA LEU A 48 3.24 6.96 0.02
C LEU A 48 3.46 5.45 -0.03
N CYS A 49 3.66 4.83 1.13
CA CYS A 49 3.83 3.38 1.22
C CYS A 49 3.36 2.81 2.57
N GLY A 50 2.22 2.09 2.58
CA GLY A 50 1.57 1.63 3.81
C GLY A 50 2.39 0.63 4.62
N HIS A 51 2.72 -0.51 4.01
CA HIS A 51 3.49 -1.59 4.64
C HIS A 51 4.88 -1.14 5.15
N ALA A 52 5.58 -0.26 4.43
CA ALA A 52 6.86 0.25 4.88
C ALA A 52 6.71 1.27 6.03
N THR A 53 5.62 2.05 6.06
CA THR A 53 5.25 2.88 7.23
C THR A 53 4.93 2.03 8.45
N LEU A 54 4.22 0.91 8.26
CA LEU A 54 3.91 -0.06 9.30
C LEU A 54 5.20 -0.64 9.90
N ALA A 55 6.11 -1.11 9.04
CA ALA A 55 7.39 -1.67 9.45
C ALA A 55 8.27 -0.65 10.21
N ALA A 56 8.36 0.59 9.69
CA ALA A 56 9.06 1.69 10.34
C ALA A 56 8.49 1.99 11.74
N SER A 57 7.17 2.06 11.85
CA SER A 57 6.47 2.29 13.12
C SER A 57 6.75 1.17 14.12
N HIS A 58 6.69 -0.09 13.66
CA HIS A 58 7.00 -1.25 14.48
C HIS A 58 8.42 -1.19 15.02
N TYR A 59 9.41 -0.90 14.16
CA TYR A 59 10.79 -0.73 14.58
C TYR A 59 10.95 0.37 15.63
N ILE A 60 10.37 1.56 15.41
CA ILE A 60 10.45 2.69 16.34
C ILE A 60 9.88 2.33 17.71
N PHE A 61 8.70 1.70 17.74
CA PHE A 61 8.05 1.30 19.00
C PHE A 61 8.76 0.15 19.69
N GLN A 62 9.26 -0.84 18.95
CA GLN A 62 9.92 -2.02 19.50
C GLN A 62 11.32 -1.69 20.03
N ALA A 63 12.07 -0.83 19.34
CA ALA A 63 13.39 -0.37 19.76
C ALA A 63 13.34 0.67 20.91
N GLY A 64 12.15 1.10 21.34
CA GLY A 64 11.98 2.07 22.42
C GLY A 64 12.49 3.47 22.08
N LEU A 65 12.56 3.82 20.79
CA LEU A 65 13.04 5.12 20.34
C LEU A 65 12.09 6.27 20.72
N VAL A 66 10.85 5.92 21.05
CA VAL A 66 9.82 6.86 21.49
C VAL A 66 9.08 6.32 22.71
N LYS A 67 8.64 7.23 23.59
CA LYS A 67 7.75 6.91 24.73
C LYS A 67 6.27 7.15 24.40
N SER A 68 5.99 7.98 23.39
CA SER A 68 4.62 8.24 22.94
C SER A 68 4.01 6.99 22.31
N LYS A 69 2.67 6.90 22.35
CA LYS A 69 1.91 5.89 21.61
C LYS A 69 1.64 6.30 20.17
N THR A 70 1.93 7.54 19.80
CA THR A 70 1.69 8.07 18.45
C THR A 70 3.00 8.57 17.86
N ILE A 71 3.23 8.27 16.58
CA ILE A 71 4.33 8.79 15.78
C ILE A 71 3.75 9.63 14.66
N GLU A 72 4.39 10.77 14.40
CA GLU A 72 4.10 11.62 13.25
C GLU A 72 5.19 11.44 12.19
N PHE A 73 4.76 11.09 10.97
CA PHE A 73 5.65 10.97 9.83
C PHE A 73 5.45 12.13 8.86
N SER A 74 6.50 12.92 8.63
CA SER A 74 6.56 13.91 7.56
C SER A 74 7.02 13.22 6.27
N SER A 75 6.20 13.26 5.23
CA SER A 75 6.45 12.59 3.95
C SER A 75 6.09 13.46 2.75
N LEU A 76 6.39 13.01 1.53
CA LEU A 76 5.98 13.68 0.29
C LEU A 76 4.46 13.75 0.12
N TYR A 77 3.72 12.79 0.68
CA TYR A 77 2.27 12.79 0.68
C TYR A 77 1.66 13.74 1.74
N GLY A 78 2.47 14.20 2.69
CA GLY A 78 2.03 15.00 3.83
C GLY A 78 2.33 14.31 5.16
N ILE A 79 1.58 14.69 6.20
CA ILE A 79 1.73 14.11 7.54
C ILE A 79 0.90 12.84 7.64
N LEU A 80 1.52 11.76 8.12
CA LEU A 80 0.87 10.48 8.43
C LEU A 80 1.00 10.18 9.91
N PHE A 81 0.01 9.48 10.46
CA PHE A 81 0.02 9.08 11.87
C PHE A 81 0.09 7.56 11.99
N ALA A 82 0.90 7.10 12.93
CA ALA A 82 0.92 5.71 13.36
C ALA A 82 0.69 5.63 14.87
N LYS A 83 -0.27 4.82 15.28
CA LYS A 83 -0.66 4.66 16.69
C LYS A 83 -0.43 3.23 17.16
N LYS A 84 0.26 3.09 18.28
CA LYS A 84 0.45 1.83 19.00
C LYS A 84 -0.81 1.51 19.80
N VAL A 85 -1.39 0.35 19.54
CA VAL A 85 -2.57 -0.17 20.24
C VAL A 85 -2.21 -1.44 20.98
N SER A 86 -2.54 -1.52 22.26
CA SER A 86 -2.25 -2.71 23.07
C SER A 86 -3.01 -3.93 22.55
N ALA A 87 -2.35 -5.08 22.51
CA ALA A 87 -2.94 -6.37 22.22
C ALA A 87 -2.56 -7.38 23.32
N ASN A 88 -3.25 -8.52 23.40
CA ASN A 88 -2.97 -9.55 24.41
C ASN A 88 -1.51 -10.03 24.33
N ASP A 89 -0.99 -10.24 23.11
CA ASP A 89 0.37 -10.76 22.86
C ASP A 89 1.24 -9.75 22.09
N GLY A 90 1.25 -8.49 22.53
CA GLY A 90 2.10 -7.45 21.96
C GLY A 90 1.33 -6.16 21.66
N PHE A 91 1.42 -5.70 20.42
CA PHE A 91 0.74 -4.49 20.00
C PHE A 91 0.38 -4.52 18.51
N TYR A 92 -0.71 -3.85 18.18
CA TYR A 92 -1.05 -3.49 16.81
C TYR A 92 -0.57 -2.07 16.51
N ILE A 93 -0.46 -1.76 15.23
CA ILE A 93 -0.24 -0.41 14.74
C ILE A 93 -1.41 -0.04 13.84
N GLU A 94 -2.10 1.02 14.21
CA GLU A 94 -3.10 1.67 13.36
C GLU A 94 -2.38 2.75 12.54
N LEU A 95 -2.58 2.72 11.22
CA LEU A 95 -2.10 3.75 10.31
C LEU A 95 -3.28 4.59 9.85
N ASP A 96 -3.15 5.90 9.97
CA ASP A 96 -4.13 6.85 9.46
C ASP A 96 -3.76 7.24 8.02
N PHE A 97 -4.52 6.74 7.06
CA PHE A 97 -4.40 7.08 5.65
C PHE A 97 -5.62 7.88 5.20
N PRO A 98 -5.44 8.83 4.28
CA PRO A 98 -6.54 9.59 3.72
C PRO A 98 -7.51 8.69 2.95
N VAL A 99 -8.76 9.11 2.93
CA VAL A 99 -9.75 8.54 2.02
C VAL A 99 -9.40 8.95 0.59
N VAL A 100 -9.20 7.96 -0.28
CA VAL A 100 -8.97 8.18 -1.71
C VAL A 100 -10.28 7.95 -2.45
N PRO A 101 -10.87 8.97 -3.10
CA PRO A 101 -12.09 8.78 -3.86
C PRO A 101 -11.83 7.89 -5.08
N VAL A 102 -12.88 7.19 -5.50
CA VAL A 102 -12.87 6.34 -6.69
C VAL A 102 -13.87 6.86 -7.72
N LEU A 103 -13.49 6.80 -8.99
CA LEU A 103 -14.32 7.20 -10.13
C LEU A 103 -14.62 5.99 -11.01
N ASP A 104 -15.69 6.07 -11.80
CA ASP A 104 -15.97 5.07 -12.83
C ASP A 104 -14.82 5.03 -13.85
N PHE A 105 -14.37 3.83 -14.19
CA PHE A 105 -13.35 3.61 -15.20
C PHE A 105 -14.00 3.05 -16.46
N ASN A 106 -13.92 3.83 -17.54
CA ASN A 106 -14.57 3.50 -18.82
C ASN A 106 -13.55 3.28 -19.95
N ASP A 107 -12.25 3.29 -19.68
CA ASP A 107 -11.21 3.18 -20.72
C ASP A 107 -11.07 1.73 -21.24
N LEU A 108 -11.49 0.73 -20.46
CA LEU A 108 -11.59 -0.66 -20.89
C LEU A 108 -12.99 -1.18 -20.60
N ASP A 109 -13.52 -1.98 -21.53
CA ASP A 109 -14.73 -2.74 -21.28
C ASP A 109 -14.44 -3.93 -20.35
N VAL A 110 -15.53 -4.47 -19.79
CA VAL A 110 -15.48 -5.60 -18.86
C VAL A 110 -14.83 -6.84 -19.49
N SER A 111 -15.04 -7.06 -20.80
CA SER A 111 -14.43 -8.18 -21.52
C SER A 111 -12.91 -8.08 -21.61
N ALA A 112 -12.37 -6.89 -21.89
CA ALA A 112 -10.93 -6.68 -21.96
C ALA A 112 -10.27 -6.91 -20.59
N ILE A 113 -10.92 -6.46 -19.51
CA ILE A 113 -10.41 -6.69 -18.16
C ILE A 113 -10.50 -8.15 -17.77
N SER A 114 -11.61 -8.83 -18.09
CA SER A 114 -11.74 -10.28 -17.91
C SER A 114 -10.63 -11.02 -18.65
N GLU A 115 -10.31 -10.63 -19.88
CA GLU A 115 -9.23 -11.23 -20.66
C GLU A 115 -7.84 -11.02 -20.02
N ILE A 116 -7.55 -9.81 -19.52
CA ILE A 116 -6.31 -9.53 -18.78
C ILE A 116 -6.21 -10.42 -17.52
N LEU A 117 -7.34 -10.62 -16.86
CA LEU A 117 -7.50 -11.48 -15.68
C LEU A 117 -7.78 -12.95 -16.07
N ASN A 118 -7.34 -13.41 -17.24
CA ASN A 118 -7.41 -14.81 -17.65
C ASN A 118 -8.83 -15.42 -17.56
N GLY A 119 -9.83 -14.65 -17.99
CA GLY A 119 -11.24 -15.07 -18.05
C GLY A 119 -12.02 -14.91 -16.73
N ALA A 120 -11.51 -14.17 -15.76
CA ALA A 120 -12.20 -13.94 -14.49
C ALA A 120 -13.58 -13.28 -14.69
N THR A 121 -14.53 -13.64 -13.83
CA THR A 121 -15.88 -13.11 -13.81
C THR A 121 -15.90 -11.77 -13.08
N VAL A 122 -15.91 -10.68 -13.85
CA VAL A 122 -16.05 -9.32 -13.33
C VAL A 122 -17.53 -9.02 -13.08
N VAL A 123 -17.90 -8.68 -11.86
CA VAL A 123 -19.31 -8.53 -11.44
C VAL A 123 -19.75 -7.11 -11.13
N ASP A 124 -18.82 -6.17 -10.97
CA ASP A 124 -19.15 -4.76 -10.73
C ASP A 124 -18.17 -3.81 -11.43
N ALA A 125 -18.57 -2.54 -11.46
CA ALA A 125 -17.90 -1.43 -12.09
C ALA A 125 -16.41 -1.40 -11.75
N VAL A 126 -15.64 -1.33 -12.81
CA VAL A 126 -14.22 -1.06 -12.73
C VAL A 126 -14.08 0.37 -12.27
N LYS A 127 -13.42 0.58 -11.13
CA LYS A 127 -13.18 1.91 -10.60
C LYS A 127 -11.73 2.30 -10.81
N LYS A 128 -11.46 3.60 -10.80
CA LYS A 128 -10.11 4.14 -10.79
C LYS A 128 -9.92 5.09 -9.62
N ASN A 129 -8.85 4.93 -8.86
CA ASN A 129 -8.52 5.84 -7.77
C ASN A 129 -7.59 6.98 -8.25
N ALA A 130 -7.31 7.97 -7.39
CA ALA A 130 -6.44 9.09 -7.71
C ALA A 130 -4.95 8.72 -7.95
N PHE A 131 -4.56 7.48 -7.63
CA PHE A 131 -3.22 6.93 -7.92
C PHE A 131 -3.18 6.13 -9.22
N GLU A 132 -4.24 6.22 -10.03
CA GLU A 132 -4.41 5.48 -11.28
C GLU A 132 -4.49 3.96 -11.07
N ASP A 133 -4.83 3.48 -9.87
CA ASP A 133 -5.11 2.06 -9.63
C ASP A 133 -6.52 1.73 -10.09
N ILE A 134 -6.64 0.63 -10.82
CA ILE A 134 -7.89 0.08 -11.32
C ILE A 134 -8.41 -0.94 -10.31
N ILE A 135 -9.63 -0.78 -9.80
CA ILE A 135 -10.27 -1.68 -8.84
C ILE A 135 -11.33 -2.49 -9.57
N VAL A 136 -11.24 -3.81 -9.49
CA VAL A 136 -12.12 -4.77 -10.18
C VAL A 136 -12.77 -5.67 -9.14
N VAL A 137 -14.10 -5.75 -9.15
CA VAL A 137 -14.85 -6.66 -8.27
C VAL A 137 -15.08 -7.98 -9.00
N LEU A 138 -14.62 -9.08 -8.40
CA LEU A 138 -14.81 -10.44 -8.92
C LEU A 138 -15.99 -11.14 -8.27
N GLY A 139 -16.40 -12.29 -8.81
CA GLY A 139 -17.60 -13.00 -8.38
C GLY A 139 -17.49 -13.60 -6.98
N SER A 140 -16.28 -13.91 -6.52
CA SER A 140 -16.06 -14.55 -5.21
C SER A 140 -14.66 -14.32 -4.64
N GLY A 141 -14.51 -14.46 -3.33
CA GLY A 141 -13.22 -14.41 -2.66
C GLY A 141 -12.31 -15.58 -3.06
N GLU A 142 -12.89 -16.75 -3.34
CA GLU A 142 -12.18 -17.90 -3.91
C GLU A 142 -11.55 -17.56 -5.26
N GLU A 143 -12.32 -16.92 -6.15
CA GLU A 143 -11.81 -16.47 -7.45
C GLU A 143 -10.66 -15.46 -7.28
N VAL A 144 -10.74 -14.55 -6.30
CA VAL A 144 -9.61 -13.65 -5.97
C VAL A 144 -8.38 -14.46 -5.51
N ALA A 145 -8.56 -15.42 -4.60
CA ALA A 145 -7.47 -16.20 -4.03
C ALA A 145 -6.77 -17.05 -5.11
N ASP A 146 -7.55 -17.72 -5.96
CA ASP A 146 -7.06 -18.72 -6.91
C ASP A 146 -6.69 -18.13 -8.28
N LEU A 147 -6.91 -16.83 -8.50
CA LEU A 147 -6.65 -16.20 -9.79
C LEU A 147 -5.17 -16.33 -10.22
N GLU A 148 -4.96 -16.87 -11.41
CA GLU A 148 -3.67 -16.82 -12.11
C GLU A 148 -3.80 -15.90 -13.33
N PRO A 149 -3.51 -14.58 -13.19
CA PRO A 149 -3.64 -13.64 -14.29
C PRO A 149 -2.50 -13.81 -15.30
N TRP A 150 -2.73 -13.37 -16.53
CA TRP A 150 -1.66 -13.29 -17.53
C TRP A 150 -0.78 -12.07 -17.26
N PHE A 151 0.32 -12.26 -16.54
CA PHE A 151 1.21 -11.16 -16.13
C PHE A 151 1.72 -10.30 -17.28
N ASP A 152 1.92 -10.86 -18.47
CA ASP A 152 2.31 -10.08 -19.64
C ASP A 152 1.23 -9.08 -20.06
N LYS A 153 -0.06 -9.48 -19.96
CA LYS A 153 -1.18 -8.56 -20.20
C LYS A 153 -1.36 -7.56 -19.07
N ILE A 154 -1.13 -7.96 -17.81
CA ILE A 154 -1.15 -7.04 -16.66
C ILE A 154 -0.14 -5.91 -16.86
N LYS A 155 1.05 -6.20 -17.40
CA LYS A 155 2.07 -5.16 -17.65
C LYS A 155 1.67 -4.13 -18.70
N GLU A 156 0.85 -4.55 -19.64
CA GLU A 156 0.33 -3.72 -20.73
C GLU A 156 -0.95 -2.97 -20.33
N ALA A 157 -1.59 -3.36 -19.23
CA ALA A 157 -2.81 -2.75 -18.76
C ALA A 157 -2.61 -1.26 -18.41
N PRO A 158 -3.65 -0.43 -18.61
CA PRO A 158 -3.62 0.97 -18.20
C PRO A 158 -3.54 1.11 -16.68
N GLY A 159 -3.16 2.30 -16.22
CA GLY A 159 -3.05 2.61 -14.80
C GLY A 159 -1.76 2.07 -14.15
N ARG A 160 -1.67 2.25 -12.83
CA ARG A 160 -0.50 1.90 -12.02
C ARG A 160 -0.55 0.45 -11.52
N ALA A 161 -1.75 -0.01 -11.17
CA ALA A 161 -1.99 -1.35 -10.69
C ALA A 161 -3.43 -1.78 -10.98
N ILE A 162 -3.66 -3.09 -11.02
CA ILE A 162 -4.98 -3.70 -10.96
C ILE A 162 -5.16 -4.31 -9.57
N ILE A 163 -6.17 -3.85 -8.86
CA ILE A 163 -6.62 -4.34 -7.57
C ILE A 163 -7.87 -5.17 -7.81
N ILE A 164 -7.79 -6.47 -7.55
CA ILE A 164 -8.97 -7.32 -7.54
C ILE A 164 -9.50 -7.44 -6.11
N THR A 165 -10.82 -7.49 -5.97
CA THR A 165 -11.48 -7.67 -4.68
C THR A 165 -12.79 -8.42 -4.83
N ALA A 166 -13.22 -9.11 -3.78
CA ALA A 166 -14.53 -9.74 -3.71
C ALA A 166 -14.91 -10.00 -2.26
N ARG A 167 -16.19 -10.24 -2.00
CA ARG A 167 -16.67 -10.68 -0.69
C ARG A 167 -15.94 -11.98 -0.31
N ALA A 168 -15.45 -12.05 0.92
CA ALA A 168 -14.74 -13.23 1.38
C ALA A 168 -15.70 -14.44 1.51
N PRO A 169 -15.17 -15.68 1.44
CA PRO A 169 -15.97 -16.88 1.63
C PRO A 169 -16.72 -16.87 2.96
N ASN A 170 -17.93 -17.43 2.98
CA ASN A 170 -18.69 -17.59 4.22
C ASN A 170 -17.91 -18.41 5.24
N GLY A 171 -17.81 -17.92 6.48
CA GLY A 171 -17.06 -18.59 7.54
C GLY A 171 -15.54 -18.32 7.54
N SER A 172 -15.03 -17.53 6.60
CA SER A 172 -13.61 -17.13 6.57
C SER A 172 -13.20 -16.21 7.73
N GLY A 173 -14.17 -15.53 8.37
CA GLY A 173 -13.92 -14.53 9.41
C GLY A 173 -13.49 -13.16 8.87
N PHE A 174 -13.49 -12.98 7.55
CA PHE A 174 -13.14 -11.73 6.88
C PHE A 174 -14.34 -11.17 6.08
N ASP A 175 -14.33 -9.87 5.79
CA ASP A 175 -15.36 -9.23 4.97
C ASP A 175 -15.08 -9.36 3.47
N PHE A 176 -13.80 -9.24 3.07
CA PHE A 176 -13.37 -9.29 1.67
C PHE A 176 -11.95 -9.85 1.53
N TYR A 177 -11.65 -10.38 0.35
CA TYR A 177 -10.29 -10.70 -0.09
C TYR A 177 -9.86 -9.72 -1.18
N SER A 178 -8.56 -9.42 -1.23
CA SER A 178 -7.99 -8.56 -2.27
C SER A 178 -6.57 -8.96 -2.65
N ARG A 179 -6.22 -8.74 -3.92
CA ARG A 179 -4.84 -8.85 -4.44
C ARG A 179 -4.54 -7.66 -5.33
N VAL A 180 -3.27 -7.26 -5.36
CA VAL A 180 -2.79 -6.13 -6.15
C VAL A 180 -1.74 -6.63 -7.13
N PHE A 181 -1.91 -6.29 -8.39
CA PHE A 181 -0.94 -6.58 -9.46
C PHE A 181 -0.46 -5.27 -10.05
N GLN A 182 0.84 -5.02 -9.95
CA GLN A 182 1.42 -3.80 -10.47
C GLN A 182 1.67 -3.93 -11.98
N THR A 183 1.30 -2.90 -12.74
CA THR A 183 1.45 -2.92 -14.21
C THR A 183 2.88 -2.55 -14.62
N ARG A 184 3.63 -1.82 -13.78
CA ARG A 184 5.01 -1.38 -14.04
C ARG A 184 5.86 -1.28 -12.78
#